data_AF-A0A496VLM0-F1
#
_entry.id   AF-A0A496VLM0-F1
#
_cell.length_a   1.000
_cell.length_b   1.000
_cell.length_c   1.000
_cell.angle_alpha   90.00
_cell.angle_beta   90.00
_cell.angle_gamma   90.00
#
_symmetry.space_group_name_H-M   'P 1'
#
loop_
_entity.id
_entity.type
_entity.pdbx_description
1 polymer ?
#
loop_
_entity_poly.entity_id
_entity_poly.type
_entity_poly.pdbx_seq_one_letter_code
_entity_poly.pdbx_strand_id
1 'polypeptide(L)'
;MPYSITIGESAGNILHEISQQEKTSIQTVLEKAIENYRRQSVLTQTNRAYAKLRKNSKAWNEEIKERRTWENTLPDDLEDD
;
A
#
# COMPACT_ATOMS: atom_id res chain seq x y z
N MET A 1 -5.97 -24.21 9.03
CA MET A 1 -4.77 -25.06 9.04
C MET A 1 -3.58 -24.18 9.38
N PRO A 2 -2.85 -24.41 10.48
CA PRO A 2 -1.62 -23.68 10.74
C PRO A 2 -0.55 -24.04 9.71
N TYR A 3 0.17 -23.04 9.22
CA TYR A 3 1.30 -23.21 8.30
C TYR A 3 2.59 -22.91 9.05
N SER A 4 3.61 -23.76 8.89
CA SER A 4 4.91 -23.58 9.53
C SER A 4 5.91 -22.99 8.53
N ILE A 5 6.61 -21.93 8.95
CA ILE A 5 7.70 -21.32 8.18
C ILE A 5 8.98 -21.34 8.99
N THR A 6 10.11 -21.50 8.31
CA THR A 6 11.43 -21.29 8.90
C THR A 6 11.85 -19.84 8.68
N ILE A 7 12.24 -19.15 9.74
CA ILE A 7 12.76 -17.79 9.71
C ILE A 7 14.12 -17.74 10.43
N GLY A 8 14.94 -16.75 10.10
CA GLY A 8 16.21 -16.54 10.80
C GLY A 8 15.99 -16.14 12.27
N GLU A 9 16.94 -16.49 13.13
CA GLU A 9 16.88 -16.22 14.57
C GLU A 9 16.64 -14.74 14.89
N SER A 10 17.36 -13.84 14.20
CA SER A 10 17.18 -12.39 14.36
C SER A 10 15.75 -11.92 14.05
N ALA A 11 15.13 -12.43 12.97
CA ALA A 11 13.76 -12.08 12.63
C ALA A 11 12.76 -12.64 13.64
N GLY A 12 12.99 -13.85 14.15
CA GLY A 12 12.20 -14.45 15.22
C GLY A 12 12.23 -13.61 16.50
N ASN A 13 13.41 -13.15 16.90
CA ASN A 13 13.57 -12.29 18.09
C ASN A 13 12.82 -10.97 17.95
N ILE A 14 12.88 -10.33 16.76
CA ILE A 14 12.15 -9.08 16.49
C ILE A 14 10.64 -9.30 16.54
N LEU A 15 10.13 -10.38 15.93
CA LEU A 15 8.70 -10.71 16.01
C LEU A 15 8.25 -10.96 17.45
N HIS A 16 9.09 -11.61 18.25
CA HIS A 16 8.82 -11.84 19.65
C HIS A 16 8.77 -10.52 20.44
N GLU A 17 9.75 -9.63 20.25
CA GLU A 17 9.77 -8.32 20.92
C GLU A 17 8.52 -7.49 20.61
N ILE A 18 8.14 -7.38 19.34
CA ILE A 18 6.93 -6.66 18.92
C ILE A 18 5.68 -7.29 19.53
N SER A 19 5.61 -8.63 19.58
CA SER A 19 4.48 -9.35 20.18
C SER A 19 4.29 -9.03 21.66
N GLN A 20 5.40 -8.88 22.41
CA GLN A 20 5.37 -8.49 23.83
C GLN A 20 4.91 -7.03 23.99
N GLN A 21 5.41 -6.13 23.15
CA GLN A 21 5.02 -4.72 23.17
C GLN A 21 3.54 -4.51 22.84
N GLU A 22 3.03 -5.20 21.81
CA GLU A 22 1.64 -5.11 21.38
C GLU A 22 0.67 -5.95 22.22
N LYS A 23 1.19 -6.83 23.10
CA LYS A 23 0.40 -7.84 23.84
C LYS A 23 -0.45 -8.71 22.91
N THR A 24 0.12 -9.11 21.77
CA THR A 24 -0.54 -9.98 20.78
C THR A 24 0.31 -11.20 20.49
N SER A 25 -0.20 -12.15 19.70
CA SER A 25 0.56 -13.33 19.30
C SER A 25 1.61 -12.99 18.23
N ILE A 26 2.71 -13.74 18.18
CA ILE A 26 3.70 -13.67 17.09
C ILE A 26 3.02 -13.83 15.71
N GLN A 27 2.02 -14.70 15.61
CA GLN A 27 1.26 -14.91 14.38
C GLN A 27 0.54 -13.62 13.95
N THR A 28 -0.13 -12.94 14.89
CA THR A 28 -0.82 -11.66 14.62
C THR A 28 0.16 -10.59 14.16
N VAL A 29 1.33 -10.49 14.78
CA VAL A 29 2.39 -9.56 14.36
C VAL A 29 2.85 -9.89 12.94
N LEU A 30 3.08 -11.17 12.64
CA LEU A 30 3.50 -11.62 11.32
C LEU A 30 2.44 -11.32 10.24
N GLU A 31 1.17 -11.56 10.52
CA GLU A 31 0.05 -11.24 9.63
C GLU A 31 0.00 -9.74 9.32
N LYS A 32 0.12 -8.89 10.34
CA LYS A 32 0.20 -7.43 10.17
C LYS A 32 1.41 -7.01 9.32
N ALA A 33 2.57 -7.62 9.57
CA ALA A 33 3.81 -7.32 8.84
C ALA A 33 3.69 -7.71 7.35
N ILE A 34 3.12 -8.88 7.05
CA ILE A 34 2.87 -9.34 5.68
C ILE A 34 1.91 -8.38 4.98
N GLU A 35 0.82 -7.98 5.63
CA GLU A 35 -0.14 -7.07 5.05
C GLU A 35 0.46 -5.67 4.80
N ASN A 36 1.30 -5.17 5.71
CA ASN A 36 2.07 -3.94 5.48
C ASN A 36 3.00 -4.05 4.27
N TYR A 37 3.74 -5.16 4.16
CA TYR A 37 4.62 -5.41 3.01
C TYR A 37 3.83 -5.48 1.69
N ARG A 38 2.67 -6.15 1.70
CA ARG A 38 1.77 -6.22 0.54
C ARG A 38 1.32 -4.82 0.10
N ARG A 39 0.85 -3.99 1.03
CA ARG A 39 0.46 -2.59 0.75
C ARG A 39 1.61 -1.76 0.18
N GLN A 40 2.79 -1.85 0.80
CA GLN A 40 3.98 -1.15 0.32
C GLN A 40 4.38 -1.60 -1.09
N SER A 41 4.30 -2.89 -1.38
CA SER A 41 4.59 -3.45 -2.70
C SER A 41 3.64 -2.90 -3.77
N VAL A 42 2.33 -2.84 -3.47
CA VAL A 42 1.34 -2.26 -4.39
C VAL A 42 1.67 -0.79 -4.67
N LEU A 43 1.87 0.02 -3.63
CA LEU A 43 2.21 1.45 -3.80
C LEU A 43 3.51 1.64 -4.59
N THR A 44 4.53 0.82 -4.32
CA THR A 44 5.81 0.88 -5.04
C THR A 44 5.63 0.57 -6.53
N GLN A 45 4.82 -0.45 -6.86
CA GLN A 45 4.54 -0.82 -8.23
C GLN A 45 3.72 0.25 -8.95
N THR A 46 2.69 0.79 -8.31
CA THR A 46 1.87 1.90 -8.83
C THR A 46 2.74 3.13 -9.09
N ASN A 47 3.59 3.52 -8.14
CA ASN A 47 4.50 4.66 -8.31
C ASN A 47 5.46 4.45 -9.47
N ARG A 48 6.00 3.24 -9.65
CA ARG A 48 6.86 2.91 -10.80
C ARG A 48 6.08 3.00 -12.12
N ALA A 49 4.86 2.48 -12.18
CA ALA A 49 4.01 2.56 -13.36
C ALA A 49 3.68 4.03 -13.72
N TYR A 50 3.32 4.83 -12.71
CA TYR A 50 3.00 6.23 -12.86
C TYR A 50 4.21 7.08 -13.25
N ALA A 51 5.40 6.78 -12.72
CA ALA A 51 6.65 7.40 -13.17
C ALA A 51 6.98 7.08 -14.64
N LYS A 52 6.68 5.87 -15.11
CA LYS A 52 6.79 5.51 -16.54
C LYS A 52 5.76 6.28 -17.38
N LEU A 53 4.52 6.40 -16.92
CA LEU A 53 3.46 7.17 -17.57
C LEU A 53 3.88 8.64 -17.76
N ARG A 54 4.35 9.29 -16.70
CA ARG A 54 4.81 10.70 -16.73
C ARG A 54 5.96 10.96 -17.71
N LYS A 55 6.81 9.97 -17.97
CA LYS A 55 7.89 10.09 -18.96
C LYS A 55 7.39 10.00 -20.40
N ASN A 56 6.18 9.49 -20.63
CA ASN A 56 5.54 9.46 -21.94
C ASN A 56 4.62 10.69 -22.07
N SER A 57 5.11 11.76 -22.69
CA SER A 57 4.38 13.03 -22.80
C SER A 57 3.00 12.90 -23.46
N LYS A 58 2.83 11.99 -24.44
CA LYS A 58 1.53 11.76 -25.08
C LYS A 58 0.54 11.16 -24.09
N ALA A 59 0.89 10.04 -23.48
CA ALA A 59 0.03 9.35 -22.52
C ALA A 59 -0.22 10.18 -21.24
N TRP A 60 0.77 10.96 -20.81
CA TRP A 60 0.62 11.89 -19.69
C TRP A 60 -0.38 13.01 -19.98
N ASN A 61 -0.34 13.59 -21.18
CA ASN A 61 -1.30 14.60 -21.58
C ASN A 61 -2.73 14.03 -21.69
N GLU A 62 -2.88 12.77 -22.11
CA GLU A 62 -4.16 12.07 -22.13
C GLU A 62 -4.70 11.88 -20.69
N GLU A 63 -3.87 11.41 -19.76
CA GLU A 63 -4.25 11.26 -18.35
C GLU A 63 -4.66 12.60 -17.69
N ILE A 64 -3.93 13.69 -17.96
CA ILE A 64 -4.28 15.01 -17.42
C ILE A 64 -5.61 15.52 -17.97
N LYS A 65 -5.93 15.25 -19.25
CA LYS A 65 -7.23 15.60 -19.82
C LYS A 65 -8.35 14.83 -19.13
N GLU A 66 -8.18 13.52 -18.96
CA GLU A 66 -9.14 12.69 -18.24
C GLU A 66 -9.34 13.18 -16.81
N ARG A 67 -8.23 13.42 -16.07
CA ARG A 67 -8.29 13.93 -14.70
C ARG A 67 -9.05 15.25 -14.59
N ARG A 68 -8.84 16.19 -15.51
CA ARG A 68 -9.60 17.45 -15.55
C ARG A 68 -11.09 17.23 -15.79
N THR A 69 -11.46 16.22 -16.57
CA THR A 69 -12.88 15.85 -16.73
C THR A 69 -13.47 15.36 -15.42
N TRP A 70 -12.72 14.56 -14.63
CA TRP A 70 -13.14 14.13 -13.29
C TRP A 70 -13.15 15.27 -12.27
N GLU A 71 -12.26 16.25 -12.38
CA GLU A 71 -12.28 17.44 -11.49
C GLU A 71 -13.61 18.22 -11.59
N ASN A 72 -14.32 18.13 -12.72
CA ASN A 72 -15.64 18.74 -12.86
C ASN A 72 -16.72 18.06 -12.01
N THR A 73 -16.52 16.84 -11.52
CA THR A 73 -17.44 16.15 -10.61
C THR A 73 -17.13 16.44 -9.15
N LEU A 74 -16.10 17.24 -8.85
CA LEU A 74 -15.74 17.65 -7.49
C LEU A 74 -16.87 18.39 -6.76
N PRO A 75 -17.67 19.26 -7.42
CA PRO A 75 -18.79 19.94 -6.78
C PRO A 75 -20.05 19.08 -6.59
N ASP A 76 -20.11 17.86 -7.13
CA ASP A 76 -21.35 17.05 -7.13
C ASP A 76 -21.85 16.68 -5.72
N ASP A 77 -20.98 16.73 -4.71
CA ASP A 77 -21.29 16.47 -3.28
C ASP A 77 -21.26 17.76 -2.43
N LEU A 78 -21.12 18.93 -3.07
CA LEU A 78 -21.27 20.23 -2.44
C LEU A 78 -22.69 20.73 -2.74
N GLU A 79 -23.65 20.37 -1.89
CA GLU A 79 -24.95 21.05 -1.89
C GLU A 79 -24.72 22.54 -1.55
N ASP A 80 -25.21 23.45 -2.41
CA ASP A 80 -25.32 24.88 -2.08
C ASP A 80 -26.32 25.01 -0.91
N ASP A 81 -25.82 25.36 0.28
CA ASP A 81 -26.64 25.83 1.43
C ASP A 81 -27.44 27.10 1.06
#